data_AF-A0AAE3VT44-F1
#
_entry.id   AF-A0AAE3VT44-F1
#
_cell.length_a   1.000
_cell.length_b   1.000
_cell.length_c   1.000
_cell.angle_alpha   90.00
_cell.angle_beta   90.00
_cell.angle_gamma   90.00
#
_symmetry.space_group_name_H-M   'P 1'
#
loop_
_entity.id
_entity.type
_entity.pdbx_description
1 polymer ?
#
loop_
_entity_poly.entity_id
_entity_poly.type
_entity_poly.pdbx_seq_one_letter_code
_entity_poly.pdbx_strand_id
1 'polypeptide(L)'
;MADPFRLTVLQALTTVIEGVNPDAGFQHDLRGSVFRGRSVYGDNDPLPMVSILEHPDPPVPADTQSDNPMATREWHLLVQGFTKDDMVHPSDASYRLKAEVETVLSAERTREGGRNPLGLGSVTRRNGSQVLEMSIGVGTVRPSDEHPSYFGFFWLPLRLRLVEKLDDPYS
;
A
#
# COMPACT_ATOMS: atom_id res chain seq x y z
N MET A 1 14.83 13.17 -13.71
CA MET A 1 14.18 14.12 -12.78
C MET A 1 13.98 13.36 -11.48
N ALA A 2 14.13 13.99 -10.31
CA ALA A 2 13.84 13.29 -9.06
C ALA A 2 12.33 13.07 -8.94
N ASP A 3 11.91 11.91 -8.44
CA ASP A 3 10.50 11.63 -8.17
C ASP A 3 10.07 12.35 -6.88
N PRO A 4 8.82 12.85 -6.81
CA PRO A 4 8.28 13.37 -5.55
C PRO A 4 8.33 12.33 -4.44
N PHE A 5 8.44 12.77 -3.18
CA PHE A 5 8.56 11.87 -2.03
C PHE A 5 7.41 10.84 -1.97
N ARG A 6 6.16 11.29 -2.16
CA ARG A 6 4.99 10.39 -2.19
C ARG A 6 5.06 9.34 -3.31
N LEU A 7 5.58 9.70 -4.49
CA LEU A 7 5.77 8.73 -5.56
C LEU A 7 6.85 7.70 -5.17
N THR A 8 7.92 8.14 -4.54
CA THR A 8 8.97 7.25 -4.00
C THR A 8 8.39 6.28 -2.96
N VAL A 9 7.49 6.74 -2.09
CA VAL A 9 6.78 5.88 -1.12
C VAL A 9 5.90 4.85 -1.84
N LEU A 10 5.14 5.25 -2.87
CA LEU A 10 4.31 4.31 -3.64
C LEU A 10 5.16 3.30 -4.42
N GLN A 11 6.30 3.71 -4.95
CA GLN A 11 7.26 2.81 -5.60
C GLN A 11 7.83 1.80 -4.60
N ALA A 12 8.22 2.24 -3.41
CA ALA A 12 8.69 1.35 -2.35
C ALA A 12 7.60 0.35 -1.94
N LEU A 13 6.35 0.81 -1.74
CA LEU A 13 5.21 -0.08 -1.48
C LEU A 13 4.99 -1.09 -2.62
N THR A 14 5.14 -0.65 -3.86
CA THR A 14 5.04 -1.55 -5.04
C THR A 14 6.07 -2.66 -4.92
N THR A 15 7.35 -2.32 -4.72
CA THR A 15 8.43 -3.30 -4.58
C THR A 15 8.22 -4.26 -3.42
N VAL A 16 7.71 -3.77 -2.29
CA VAL A 16 7.40 -4.61 -1.12
C VAL A 16 6.30 -5.61 -1.43
N ILE A 17 5.22 -5.17 -2.07
CA ILE A 17 4.10 -6.04 -2.42
C ILE A 17 4.49 -7.04 -3.52
N GLU A 18 5.32 -6.65 -4.50
CA GLU A 18 5.91 -7.57 -5.48
C GLU A 18 6.85 -8.62 -4.85
N GLY A 19 7.26 -8.41 -3.60
CA GLY A 19 7.94 -9.40 -2.76
C GLY A 19 7.09 -10.64 -2.46
N VAL A 20 5.77 -10.57 -2.68
CA VAL A 20 4.90 -11.77 -2.71
C VAL A 20 5.16 -12.54 -4.00
N ASN A 21 6.04 -13.52 -3.92
CA ASN A 21 6.38 -14.41 -5.02
C ASN A 21 6.85 -15.79 -4.52
N PRO A 22 6.87 -16.82 -5.40
CA PRO A 22 7.29 -18.18 -5.02
C PRO A 22 8.73 -18.28 -4.51
N ASP A 23 9.63 -17.39 -4.97
CA ASP A 23 11.04 -17.38 -4.53
C ASP A 23 11.16 -16.98 -3.05
N ALA A 24 10.17 -16.26 -2.51
CA ALA A 24 10.04 -15.90 -1.09
C ALA A 24 9.13 -16.87 -0.29
N GLY A 25 8.68 -17.97 -0.89
CA GLY A 25 7.87 -19.00 -0.23
C GLY A 25 6.36 -18.74 -0.22
N PHE A 26 5.89 -17.77 -0.99
CA PHE A 26 4.45 -17.47 -1.15
C PHE A 26 3.81 -18.29 -2.27
N GLN A 27 2.48 -18.44 -2.23
CA GLN A 27 1.72 -19.16 -3.25
C GLN A 27 1.50 -18.30 -4.51
N HIS A 28 1.28 -17.00 -4.33
CA HIS A 28 1.03 -16.07 -5.42
C HIS A 28 2.32 -15.45 -5.95
N ASP A 29 2.29 -15.02 -7.21
CA ASP A 29 3.36 -14.24 -7.83
C ASP A 29 2.81 -12.87 -8.24
N LEU A 30 3.26 -11.82 -7.56
CA LEU A 30 2.84 -10.44 -7.81
C LEU A 30 3.84 -9.64 -8.65
N ARG A 31 4.93 -10.25 -9.14
CA ARG A 31 5.96 -9.52 -9.90
C ARG A 31 5.37 -8.95 -11.19
N GLY A 32 5.44 -7.63 -11.35
CA GLY A 32 4.88 -6.93 -12.51
C GLY A 32 3.34 -6.83 -12.53
N SER A 33 2.66 -7.24 -11.44
CA SER A 33 1.19 -7.15 -11.31
C SER A 33 0.75 -6.29 -10.13
N VAL A 34 1.61 -5.37 -9.68
CA VAL A 34 1.28 -4.34 -8.69
C VAL A 34 1.21 -2.97 -9.36
N PHE A 35 0.06 -2.31 -9.23
CA PHE A 35 -0.23 -1.02 -9.88
C PHE A 35 -0.42 0.10 -8.86
N ARG A 36 -0.26 1.35 -9.31
CA ARG A 36 -0.48 2.57 -8.54
C ARG A 36 -1.56 3.40 -9.20
N GLY A 37 -2.63 3.75 -8.48
CA GLY A 37 -3.74 4.59 -8.97
C GLY A 37 -4.64 3.94 -10.01
N ARG A 38 -4.49 2.64 -10.29
CA ARG A 38 -5.28 1.93 -11.30
C ARG A 38 -6.58 1.45 -10.67
N SER A 39 -7.73 1.99 -11.10
CA SER A 39 -9.05 1.63 -10.56
C SER A 39 -9.96 0.89 -11.55
N VAL A 40 -9.53 0.75 -12.81
CA VAL A 40 -10.26 0.06 -13.88
C VAL A 40 -9.49 -1.18 -14.31
N TYR A 41 -10.21 -2.28 -14.40
CA TYR A 41 -9.69 -3.62 -14.66
C TYR A 41 -10.53 -4.30 -15.74
N GLY A 42 -9.88 -5.09 -16.60
CA GLY A 42 -10.55 -5.85 -17.65
C GLY A 42 -9.98 -7.25 -17.82
N ASP A 43 -10.51 -7.99 -18.78
CA ASP A 43 -10.22 -9.43 -18.95
C ASP A 43 -8.76 -9.77 -19.28
N ASN A 44 -7.98 -8.79 -19.74
CA ASN A 44 -6.57 -8.97 -20.10
C ASN A 44 -5.60 -8.63 -18.97
N ASP A 45 -6.11 -8.25 -17.79
CA ASP A 45 -5.26 -7.94 -16.65
C ASP A 45 -4.69 -9.20 -15.98
N PRO A 46 -3.43 -9.14 -15.50
CA PRO A 46 -2.83 -10.28 -14.83
C PRO A 46 -3.60 -10.63 -13.56
N LEU A 47 -3.80 -11.92 -13.32
CA LEU A 47 -4.31 -12.43 -12.04
C LEU A 47 -3.29 -13.42 -11.46
N PRO A 48 -2.94 -13.32 -10.17
CA PRO A 48 -3.37 -12.28 -9.22
C PRO A 48 -2.74 -10.90 -9.52
N MET A 49 -3.41 -9.83 -9.12
CA MET A 49 -2.87 -8.48 -9.15
C MET A 49 -3.28 -7.67 -7.92
N VAL A 50 -2.54 -6.59 -7.67
CA VAL A 50 -2.81 -5.63 -6.60
C VAL A 50 -2.74 -4.21 -7.13
N SER A 51 -3.61 -3.34 -6.65
CA SER A 51 -3.58 -1.90 -6.92
C SER A 51 -3.53 -1.12 -5.62
N ILE A 52 -2.65 -0.11 -5.58
CA ILE A 52 -2.53 0.84 -4.49
C ILE A 52 -3.29 2.10 -4.89
N LEU A 53 -4.36 2.42 -4.16
CA LEU A 53 -5.23 3.56 -4.41
C LEU A 53 -5.11 4.58 -3.29
N GLU A 54 -5.18 5.86 -3.62
CA GLU A 54 -5.29 6.92 -2.61
C GLU A 54 -6.75 7.10 -2.20
N HIS A 55 -7.00 7.38 -0.91
CA HIS A 55 -8.34 7.74 -0.47
C HIS A 55 -8.75 9.10 -1.09
N PRO A 56 -9.94 9.21 -1.70
CA PRO A 56 -10.35 10.42 -2.41
C PRO A 56 -10.58 11.62 -1.48
N ASP A 57 -10.84 11.36 -0.20
CA ASP A 57 -11.00 12.39 0.83
C ASP A 57 -9.80 12.39 1.78
N PRO A 58 -8.82 13.29 1.60
CA PRO A 58 -7.68 13.40 2.49
C PRO A 58 -8.11 14.06 3.81
N PRO A 59 -7.57 13.62 4.97
CA PRO A 59 -7.89 14.26 6.24
C PRO A 59 -7.50 15.74 6.23
N VAL A 60 -8.40 16.60 6.72
CA VAL A 60 -8.13 18.03 6.90
C VAL A 60 -7.01 18.17 7.94
N PRO A 61 -5.93 18.93 7.65
CA PRO A 61 -4.88 19.15 8.62
C PRO A 61 -5.44 19.82 9.88
N ALA A 62 -5.24 19.20 11.04
CA ALA A 62 -5.49 19.87 12.32
C ALA A 62 -4.40 20.92 12.53
N ASP A 63 -4.77 22.19 12.34
CA ASP A 63 -3.98 23.40 12.62
C ASP A 63 -2.60 23.52 11.93
N THR A 64 -2.55 24.30 10.85
CA THR A 64 -1.30 24.88 10.34
C THR A 64 -1.02 26.21 11.05
N GLN A 65 -0.61 26.18 12.32
CA GLN A 65 0.02 27.33 12.97
C GLN A 65 1.46 26.97 13.38
N SER A 66 2.37 26.96 12.41
CA SER A 66 3.79 27.15 12.68
C SER A 66 4.51 27.58 11.41
N ASP A 67 5.50 28.47 11.51
CA ASP A 67 6.47 28.82 10.44
C ASP A 67 7.40 27.64 10.07
N ASN A 68 7.07 26.41 10.48
CA ASN A 68 7.87 25.24 10.20
C ASN A 68 7.48 24.66 8.83
N PRO A 69 8.40 24.60 7.85
CA PRO A 69 8.14 24.00 6.55
C PRO A 69 7.92 22.48 6.61
N MET A 70 8.24 21.84 7.75
CA MET A 70 7.97 20.43 7.97
C MET A 70 6.56 20.21 8.48
N ALA A 71 5.76 19.48 7.71
CA ALA A 71 4.41 19.10 8.10
C ALA A 71 4.33 17.59 8.33
N THR A 72 3.74 17.19 9.45
CA THR A 72 3.35 15.79 9.67
C THR A 72 1.95 15.59 9.11
N ARG A 73 1.76 14.59 8.25
CA ARG A 73 0.47 14.30 7.61
C ARG A 73 0.14 12.82 7.70
N GLU A 74 -1.15 12.53 7.86
CA GLU A 74 -1.68 11.20 7.66
C GLU A 74 -2.06 11.03 6.19
N TRP A 75 -1.67 9.90 5.61
CA TRP A 75 -1.99 9.53 4.24
C TRP A 75 -2.70 8.18 4.24
N HIS A 76 -3.93 8.18 3.74
CA HIS A 76 -4.79 7.01 3.68
C HIS A 76 -4.72 6.39 2.30
N LEU A 77 -4.31 5.14 2.26
CA LEU A 77 -4.21 4.32 1.07
C LEU A 77 -5.15 3.12 1.19
N LEU A 78 -5.59 2.61 0.05
CA LEU A 78 -6.38 1.40 -0.08
C LEU A 78 -5.62 0.44 -0.99
N VAL A 79 -5.18 -0.68 -0.43
CA VAL A 79 -4.59 -1.79 -1.20
C VAL A 79 -5.73 -2.71 -1.61
N GLN A 80 -5.98 -2.80 -2.92
CA GLN A 80 -7.03 -3.63 -3.49
C GLN A 80 -6.38 -4.78 -4.26
N GLY A 81 -6.68 -6.02 -3.90
CA GLY A 81 -6.18 -7.20 -4.61
C GLY A 81 -7.28 -7.96 -5.34
N PHE A 82 -6.90 -8.60 -6.44
CA PHE A 82 -7.78 -9.41 -7.27
C PHE A 82 -7.19 -10.80 -7.48
N THR A 83 -8.04 -11.81 -7.38
CA THR A 83 -7.69 -13.22 -7.60
C THR A 83 -8.66 -13.85 -8.59
N LYS A 84 -8.21 -14.96 -9.19
CA LYS A 84 -9.11 -15.82 -9.97
C LYS A 84 -10.27 -16.28 -9.08
N ASP A 85 -11.48 -16.28 -9.65
CA ASP A 85 -12.68 -16.76 -8.97
C ASP A 85 -12.66 -18.28 -8.78
N ASP A 86 -13.28 -18.70 -7.68
CA ASP A 86 -13.51 -20.11 -7.34
C ASP A 86 -15.01 -20.26 -7.05
N MET A 87 -15.70 -21.06 -7.87
CA MET A 87 -17.14 -21.25 -7.74
C MET A 87 -17.56 -21.96 -6.46
N VAL A 88 -16.67 -22.75 -5.86
CA VAL A 88 -16.93 -23.54 -4.65
C VAL A 88 -16.60 -22.71 -3.41
N HIS A 89 -15.44 -22.05 -3.42
CA HIS A 89 -14.93 -21.24 -2.29
C HIS A 89 -14.40 -19.88 -2.76
N PRO A 90 -15.28 -18.93 -3.15
CA PRO A 90 -14.88 -17.71 -3.85
C PRO A 90 -14.00 -16.74 -3.05
N SER A 91 -13.99 -16.86 -1.73
CA SER A 91 -13.21 -15.98 -0.85
C SER A 91 -11.81 -16.53 -0.55
N ASP A 92 -11.56 -17.83 -0.72
CA ASP A 92 -10.34 -18.50 -0.28
C ASP A 92 -9.08 -17.91 -0.90
N ALA A 93 -9.07 -17.77 -2.22
CA ALA A 93 -7.93 -17.22 -2.95
C ALA A 93 -7.63 -15.79 -2.49
N SER A 94 -8.67 -14.96 -2.29
CA SER A 94 -8.53 -13.59 -1.83
C SER A 94 -8.05 -13.50 -0.38
N TYR A 95 -8.48 -14.39 0.52
CA TYR A 95 -7.95 -14.47 1.88
C TYR A 95 -6.48 -14.85 1.90
N ARG A 96 -6.07 -15.82 1.07
CA ARG A 96 -4.67 -16.23 0.95
C ARG A 96 -3.81 -15.09 0.41
N LEU A 97 -4.21 -14.47 -0.71
CA LEU A 97 -3.46 -13.35 -1.26
C LEU A 97 -3.36 -12.18 -0.27
N LYS A 98 -4.46 -11.84 0.40
CA LYS A 98 -4.48 -10.80 1.44
C LYS A 98 -3.47 -11.12 2.55
N ALA A 99 -3.45 -12.35 3.07
CA ALA A 99 -2.54 -12.74 4.13
C ALA A 99 -1.06 -12.64 3.70
N GLU A 100 -0.74 -12.97 2.45
CA GLU A 100 0.62 -12.84 1.91
C GLU A 100 1.03 -11.37 1.77
N VAL A 101 0.13 -10.51 1.28
CA VAL A 101 0.33 -9.06 1.22
C VAL A 101 0.49 -8.45 2.62
N GLU A 102 -0.33 -8.86 3.59
CA GLU A 102 -0.20 -8.44 4.99
C GLU A 102 1.15 -8.88 5.59
N THR A 103 1.64 -10.06 5.22
CA THR A 103 2.92 -10.59 5.71
C THR A 103 4.09 -9.71 5.28
N VAL A 104 4.19 -9.38 3.98
CA VAL A 104 5.29 -8.53 3.48
C VAL A 104 5.19 -7.10 4.01
N LEU A 105 3.98 -6.55 4.11
CA LEU A 105 3.77 -5.21 4.69
C LEU A 105 4.08 -5.19 6.18
N SER A 106 3.73 -6.23 6.94
CA SER A 106 4.03 -6.32 8.38
C SER A 106 5.53 -6.44 8.65
N ALA A 107 6.26 -7.17 7.81
CA ALA A 107 7.72 -7.23 7.88
C ALA A 107 8.34 -5.84 7.69
N GLU A 108 7.86 -5.06 6.72
CA GLU A 108 8.32 -3.69 6.51
C GLU A 108 7.88 -2.71 7.59
N ARG A 109 6.71 -2.91 8.18
CA ARG A 109 6.23 -2.13 9.34
C ARG A 109 7.18 -2.27 10.53
N THR A 110 7.74 -3.46 10.72
CA THR A 110 8.60 -3.79 11.86
C THR A 110 10.10 -3.67 11.57
N ARG A 111 10.46 -3.29 10.34
CA ARG A 111 11.85 -3.02 9.92
C ARG A 111 12.53 -2.04 10.90
N GLU A 112 13.73 -2.42 11.35
CA GLU A 112 14.51 -1.66 12.35
C GLU A 112 13.72 -1.33 13.63
N GLY A 113 12.85 -2.24 14.07
CA GLY A 113 11.99 -2.03 15.23
C GLY A 113 10.89 -0.99 15.01
N GLY A 114 10.48 -0.79 13.75
CA GLY A 114 9.45 0.17 13.34
C GLY A 114 9.94 1.61 13.18
N ARG A 115 11.26 1.82 13.23
CA ARG A 115 11.87 3.16 13.08
C ARG A 115 12.09 3.57 11.63
N ASN A 116 12.08 2.59 10.73
CA ASN A 116 12.35 2.79 9.31
C ASN A 116 11.39 1.99 8.42
N PRO A 117 10.06 2.23 8.49
CA PRO A 117 9.14 1.60 7.57
C PRO A 117 9.53 1.86 6.12
N LEU A 118 9.50 0.82 5.29
CA LEU A 118 9.84 0.86 3.86
C LEU A 118 11.29 1.22 3.54
N GLY A 119 12.18 1.37 4.55
CA GLY A 119 13.56 1.82 4.31
C GLY A 119 13.67 3.31 3.94
N LEU A 120 12.60 4.09 4.15
CA LEU A 120 12.51 5.52 3.78
C LEU A 120 12.61 6.47 4.98
N GLY A 121 12.93 5.95 6.16
CA GLY A 121 13.35 6.68 7.35
C GLY A 121 14.87 6.74 7.39
N SER A 122 15.44 7.89 7.04
CA SER A 122 16.89 8.02 7.05
C SER A 122 17.39 8.40 8.44
N VAL A 123 18.17 7.51 9.06
CA VAL A 123 19.06 7.83 10.20
C VAL A 123 20.03 8.98 9.85
N THR A 124 20.24 9.27 8.56
CA THR A 124 21.15 10.29 8.01
C THR A 124 20.47 11.60 7.58
N ARG A 125 19.17 11.65 7.28
CA ARG A 125 18.44 12.89 6.92
C ARG A 125 17.62 13.39 8.11
N ARG A 126 18.29 14.01 9.08
CA ARG A 126 17.59 14.71 10.18
C ARG A 126 16.59 15.79 9.70
N ASN A 127 16.66 16.22 8.42
CA ASN A 127 15.87 17.30 7.84
C ASN A 127 15.14 16.92 6.52
N GLY A 128 14.92 15.64 6.23
CA GLY A 128 14.27 15.18 4.98
C GLY A 128 12.86 14.63 5.19
N SER A 129 12.11 14.43 4.10
CA SER A 129 10.83 13.73 4.19
C SER A 129 11.04 12.26 4.58
N GLN A 130 10.13 11.71 5.38
CA GLN A 130 10.27 10.36 5.93
C GLN A 130 8.91 9.74 6.24
N VAL A 131 8.87 8.40 6.22
CA VAL A 131 7.75 7.60 6.71
C VAL A 131 7.99 7.34 8.20
N LEU A 132 7.19 7.95 9.08
CA LEU A 132 7.29 7.76 10.53
C LEU A 132 6.64 6.47 10.99
N GLU A 133 5.47 6.15 10.43
CA GLU A 133 4.65 5.06 10.91
C GLU A 133 3.86 4.46 9.76
N MET A 134 3.69 3.13 9.81
CA MET A 134 2.80 2.38 8.95
C MET A 134 1.79 1.58 9.80
N SER A 135 0.51 1.80 9.54
CA SER A 135 -0.60 1.09 10.17
C SER A 135 -1.36 0.30 9.11
N ILE A 136 -1.51 -1.01 9.34
CA ILE A 136 -2.23 -1.92 8.45
C ILE A 136 -3.59 -2.20 9.08
N GLY A 137 -4.68 -1.92 8.37
CA GLY A 137 -6.04 -2.18 8.83
C GLY A 137 -6.41 -3.66 8.74
N VAL A 138 -7.56 -4.03 9.30
CA VAL A 138 -8.01 -5.44 9.31
C VAL A 138 -8.30 -5.96 7.90
N GLY A 139 -8.76 -5.10 6.99
CA GLY A 139 -9.10 -5.43 5.62
C GLY A 139 -10.32 -6.38 5.47
N THR A 140 -11.00 -6.30 4.34
CA THR A 140 -12.22 -7.06 4.04
C THR A 140 -12.01 -7.86 2.75
N VAL A 141 -12.43 -9.12 2.74
CA VAL A 141 -12.53 -9.95 1.53
C VAL A 141 -14.00 -9.99 1.14
N ARG A 142 -14.33 -9.66 -0.12
CA ARG A 142 -15.70 -9.65 -0.66
C ARG A 142 -16.80 -9.32 0.39
N PRO A 143 -17.12 -8.04 0.66
CA PRO A 143 -18.40 -7.78 1.33
C PRO A 143 -19.52 -8.30 0.43
N SER A 144 -20.60 -8.81 1.03
CA SER A 144 -21.77 -9.30 0.31
C SER A 144 -22.34 -8.18 -0.57
N ASP A 145 -22.01 -8.19 -1.86
CA ASP A 145 -22.63 -7.35 -2.88
C ASP A 145 -23.46 -8.22 -3.83
N GLU A 146 -24.58 -7.67 -4.29
CA GLU A 146 -25.62 -8.36 -5.10
C GLU A 146 -25.16 -8.76 -6.51
N HIS A 147 -23.95 -8.42 -6.92
CA HIS A 147 -23.46 -8.66 -8.29
C HIS A 147 -22.46 -9.82 -8.32
N PRO A 148 -22.66 -10.86 -9.14
CA PRO A 148 -21.69 -11.93 -9.33
C PRO A 148 -20.46 -11.36 -10.03
N SER A 149 -19.47 -10.93 -9.25
CA SER A 149 -18.15 -10.60 -9.78
C SER A 149 -17.45 -11.91 -10.16
N TYR A 150 -16.95 -12.00 -11.39
CA TYR A 150 -16.17 -13.14 -11.89
C TYR A 150 -14.74 -13.19 -11.30
N PHE A 151 -14.47 -12.43 -10.22
CA PHE A 151 -13.16 -12.31 -9.58
C PHE A 151 -13.31 -12.29 -8.06
N GLY A 152 -12.40 -12.96 -7.35
CA GLY A 152 -12.22 -12.73 -5.92
C GLY A 152 -11.49 -11.40 -5.72
N PHE A 153 -11.85 -10.63 -4.69
CA PHE A 153 -11.12 -9.41 -4.35
C PHE A 153 -11.10 -9.14 -2.85
N PHE A 154 -10.11 -8.35 -2.43
CA PHE A 154 -10.02 -7.81 -1.08
C PHE A 154 -9.67 -6.32 -1.07
N TRP A 155 -9.97 -5.69 0.06
CA TRP A 155 -9.60 -4.33 0.40
C TRP A 155 -8.81 -4.33 1.69
N LEU A 156 -7.62 -3.74 1.68
CA LEU A 156 -6.74 -3.62 2.82
C LEU A 156 -6.39 -2.14 3.03
N PRO A 157 -7.03 -1.47 4.01
CA PRO A 157 -6.69 -0.10 4.35
C PRO A 157 -5.25 -0.01 4.89
N LEU A 158 -4.49 0.95 4.39
CA LEU A 158 -3.14 1.25 4.82
C LEU A 158 -3.05 2.72 5.19
N ARG A 159 -2.55 3.04 6.38
CA ARG A 159 -2.32 4.41 6.83
C ARG A 159 -0.84 4.65 7.05
N LEU A 160 -0.32 5.69 6.41
CA LEU A 160 1.05 6.16 6.59
C LEU A 160 1.05 7.50 7.32
N ARG A 161 1.94 7.64 8.30
CA ARG A 161 2.25 8.93 8.90
C ARG A 161 3.55 9.42 8.30
N LEU A 162 3.49 10.53 7.57
CA LEU A 162 4.63 11.10 6.85
C LEU A 162 5.06 12.40 7.52
N VAL A 163 6.36 12.68 7.47
CA VAL A 163 6.89 14.04 7.59
C VAL A 163 7.28 14.47 6.19
N GLU A 164 6.74 15.59 5.74
CA GLU A 164 6.99 16.13 4.41
C GLU A 164 7.51 17.57 4.54
N LYS A 165 8.46 17.92 3.67
CA LYS A 165 8.94 19.29 3.53
C LYS A 165 8.12 20.01 2.45
N LEU A 166 7.29 20.98 2.86
CA LEU A 166 6.30 21.61 1.97
C LEU A 166 6.91 22.51 0.90
N ASP A 167 8.07 23.10 1.19
CA ASP A 167 8.85 23.93 0.26
C ASP A 167 9.76 23.09 -0.66
N ASP A 168 9.87 21.78 -0.44
CA ASP A 168 10.67 20.86 -1.25
C ASP A 168 10.05 19.44 -1.32
N PRO A 169 9.02 19.24 -2.17
CA PRO A 169 8.28 17.97 -2.25
C PRO A 169 9.07 16.81 -2.90
N TYR A 170 10.31 17.04 -3.32
CA TYR A 170 11.19 16.04 -3.94
C TYR A 170 12.26 15.50 -2.97
N SER A 171 12.30 16.00 -1.73
CA SER A 171 13.37 15.73 -0.73
C SER A 171 13.01 14.74 0.36
#